data_AF-A0A4Y9J1G9-F1
#
_entry.id   AF-A0A4Y9J1G9-F1
#
_cell.length_a   1.000
_cell.length_b   1.000
_cell.length_c   1.000
_cell.angle_alpha   90.00
_cell.angle_beta   90.00
_cell.angle_gamma   90.00
#
_symmetry.space_group_name_H-M   'P 1'
#
loop_
_entity.id
_entity.type
_entity.pdbx_description
1 polymer ?
#
loop_
_entity_poly.entity_id
_entity_poly.type
_entity_poly.pdbx_seq_one_letter_code
_entity_poly.pdbx_strand_id
1 'polypeptide(L)'
;MSDSLRYKILLGSVWVQIALLPVWLCMVYLVSHSQSWRWGIDAWVFIAGFMLGVVALPLGGDLDKPRLLKWWLRVDFTFTVILMLPVLYFFSAFIPATIAENDEYIIYHSDGIVANRSAYLARKSGLLMETIYDLSPYEGRRLKDSDYRIDNERGVFYGSKIYNIRQNGSRTWVVPVHYGKYAKNKEYVYHLIDSLYFTHGEWIDNDEATFILPECFTRIDYTHGNVLLTDSISCKIEYGQPDSVSVIFYHPQWKEIRLHNDSVPHMSPTQVQQFISQLKGGKR
;
A
#
# COMPACT_ATOMS: atom_id res chain seq x y z
N MET A 1 -21.96 15.94 -46.88
CA MET A 1 -22.57 15.22 -45.72
C MET A 1 -21.57 14.93 -44.59
N SER A 2 -20.28 14.77 -44.91
CA SER A 2 -19.15 14.81 -43.95
C SER A 2 -19.00 16.13 -43.17
N ASP A 3 -19.73 17.18 -43.58
CA ASP A 3 -19.63 18.52 -42.99
C ASP A 3 -20.55 18.79 -41.80
N SER A 4 -21.48 17.88 -41.47
CA SER A 4 -22.31 18.10 -40.28
C SER A 4 -21.45 18.08 -39.01
N LEU A 5 -21.71 19.03 -38.10
CA LEU A 5 -21.02 19.11 -36.81
C LEU A 5 -21.10 17.77 -36.05
N ARG A 6 -22.26 17.12 -36.08
CA ARG A 6 -22.48 15.81 -35.45
C ARG A 6 -21.58 14.71 -36.03
N TYR A 7 -21.38 14.67 -37.35
CA TYR A 7 -20.46 13.73 -37.99
C TYR A 7 -19.00 14.00 -37.59
N LYS A 8 -18.59 15.28 -37.53
CA LYS A 8 -17.25 15.67 -37.10
C LYS A 8 -16.99 15.29 -35.64
N ILE A 9 -17.97 15.52 -34.76
CA ILE A 9 -17.91 15.10 -33.35
C ILE A 9 -17.77 13.59 -33.26
N LEU A 10 -18.63 12.82 -33.94
CA LEU A 10 -18.58 11.35 -33.92
C LEU A 10 -17.22 10.82 -34.39
N LEU A 11 -16.72 11.33 -35.52
CA LEU A 11 -15.43 10.92 -36.06
C LEU A 11 -14.29 11.30 -35.10
N GLY A 12 -14.35 12.48 -34.49
CA GLY A 12 -13.42 12.92 -33.46
C GLY A 12 -13.43 11.99 -32.25
N SER A 13 -14.61 11.64 -31.72
CA SER A 13 -14.77 10.70 -30.60
C SER A 13 -14.09 9.35 -30.88
N VAL A 14 -14.27 8.80 -32.08
CA VAL A 14 -13.64 7.54 -32.48
C VAL A 14 -12.12 7.66 -32.49
N TRP A 15 -11.57 8.74 -33.07
CA TRP A 15 -10.12 8.95 -33.08
C TRP A 15 -9.55 9.19 -31.69
N VAL A 16 -10.24 9.94 -30.84
CA VAL A 16 -9.85 10.14 -29.44
C VAL A 16 -9.82 8.80 -28.72
N GLN A 17 -10.85 7.97 -28.85
CA GLN A 17 -10.90 6.65 -28.22
C GLN A 17 -9.75 5.73 -28.69
N ILE A 18 -9.47 5.70 -29.98
CA ILE A 18 -8.32 4.95 -30.54
C ILE A 18 -7.00 5.48 -29.96
N ALA A 19 -6.86 6.79 -29.78
CA ALA A 19 -5.66 7.41 -29.21
C ALA A 19 -5.52 7.19 -27.69
N LEU A 20 -6.63 7.06 -26.95
CA LEU A 20 -6.60 6.83 -25.50
C LEU A 20 -6.05 5.45 -25.13
N LEU A 21 -6.26 4.42 -25.96
CA LEU A 21 -5.75 3.07 -25.69
C LEU A 21 -4.20 3.01 -25.59
N PRO A 22 -3.41 3.48 -26.58
CA PRO A 22 -1.96 3.49 -26.46
C PRO A 22 -1.48 4.43 -25.35
N VAL A 23 -2.16 5.56 -25.11
CA VAL A 23 -1.84 6.45 -23.98
C VAL A 23 -1.98 5.71 -22.66
N TRP A 24 -3.10 5.02 -22.46
CA TRP A 24 -3.33 4.21 -21.26
C TRP A 24 -2.30 3.10 -21.10
N LEU A 25 -1.98 2.36 -22.17
CA LEU A 25 -0.93 1.33 -22.12
C LEU A 25 0.43 1.94 -21.74
N CYS A 26 0.81 3.08 -22.33
CA CYS A 26 2.02 3.79 -21.92
C CYS A 26 1.98 4.16 -20.43
N MET A 27 0.86 4.66 -19.93
CA MET A 27 0.73 5.01 -18.51
C MET A 27 0.91 3.81 -17.57
N VAL A 28 0.47 2.62 -17.97
CA VAL A 28 0.64 1.37 -17.20
C VAL A 28 2.09 0.91 -17.20
N TYR A 29 2.81 1.03 -18.33
CA TYR A 29 4.17 0.51 -18.47
C TYR A 29 5.30 1.51 -18.10
N LEU A 30 5.02 2.81 -18.08
CA LEU A 30 6.02 3.84 -17.80
C LEU A 30 6.31 4.03 -16.30
N VAL A 31 5.44 3.51 -15.43
CA VAL A 31 5.50 3.75 -13.99
C VAL A 31 6.06 2.52 -13.27
N SER A 32 6.93 2.74 -12.27
CA SER A 32 7.48 1.63 -11.48
C SER A 32 6.39 0.96 -10.64
N HIS A 33 6.60 -0.30 -10.24
CA HIS A 33 5.63 -1.04 -9.42
C HIS A 33 5.32 -0.36 -8.06
N SER A 34 6.23 0.47 -7.56
CA SER A 34 6.05 1.26 -6.33
C SER A 34 5.35 2.59 -6.54
N GLN A 35 5.05 2.96 -7.79
CA GLN A 35 4.45 4.24 -8.14
C GLN A 35 3.07 4.01 -8.75
N SER A 36 2.20 5.00 -8.58
CA SER A 36 0.87 5.01 -9.16
C SER A 36 0.45 6.43 -9.53
N TRP A 37 -0.48 6.55 -10.47
CA TRP A 37 -1.01 7.84 -10.86
C TRP A 37 -1.92 8.39 -9.76
N ARG A 38 -1.69 9.63 -9.36
CA ARG A 38 -2.57 10.31 -8.40
C ARG A 38 -3.97 10.40 -8.97
N TRP A 39 -4.97 10.32 -8.10
CA TRP A 39 -6.39 10.34 -8.45
C TRP A 39 -6.84 9.22 -9.41
N GLY A 40 -5.98 8.23 -9.67
CA GLY A 40 -6.24 7.19 -10.68
C GLY A 40 -6.38 7.78 -12.09
N ILE A 41 -5.53 8.73 -12.49
CA ILE A 41 -5.62 9.35 -13.83
C ILE A 41 -5.60 8.29 -14.94
N ASP A 42 -4.79 7.24 -14.81
CA ASP A 42 -4.77 6.09 -15.72
C ASP A 42 -6.13 5.39 -15.78
N ALA A 43 -6.77 5.16 -14.64
CA ALA A 43 -8.13 4.64 -14.59
C ALA A 43 -9.12 5.59 -15.28
N TRP A 44 -9.00 6.91 -15.10
CA TRP A 44 -9.86 7.89 -15.78
C TRP A 44 -9.66 7.92 -17.29
N VAL A 45 -8.43 7.77 -17.78
CA VAL A 45 -8.14 7.65 -19.23
C VAL A 45 -8.83 6.41 -19.79
N PHE A 46 -8.75 5.28 -19.09
CA PHE A 46 -9.45 4.06 -19.47
C PHE A 46 -10.98 4.24 -19.47
N ILE A 47 -11.53 4.83 -18.40
CA ILE A 47 -12.98 5.09 -18.26
C ILE A 47 -13.48 6.03 -19.35
N ALA A 48 -12.73 7.09 -19.67
CA ALA A 48 -13.10 8.01 -20.74
C ALA A 48 -13.18 7.29 -22.09
N GLY A 49 -12.20 6.45 -22.41
CA GLY A 49 -12.21 5.62 -23.62
C GLY A 49 -13.40 4.65 -23.63
N PHE A 50 -13.69 4.01 -22.51
CA PHE A 50 -14.81 3.10 -22.35
C PHE A 50 -16.16 3.81 -22.55
N MET A 51 -16.35 4.99 -21.94
CA MET A 51 -17.57 5.80 -22.08
C MET A 51 -17.79 6.27 -23.53
N LEU A 52 -16.72 6.61 -24.25
CA LEU A 52 -16.81 6.94 -25.67
C LEU A 52 -17.36 5.75 -26.49
N GLY A 53 -16.93 4.52 -26.20
CA GLY A 53 -17.43 3.33 -26.90
C GLY A 53 -18.90 3.02 -26.66
N VAL A 54 -19.44 3.33 -25.47
CA VAL A 54 -20.88 3.21 -25.19
C VAL A 54 -21.69 4.26 -25.95
N VAL A 55 -21.21 5.50 -26.02
CA VAL A 55 -22.00 6.65 -26.49
C VAL A 55 -21.85 6.91 -28.00
N ALA A 56 -20.74 6.48 -28.62
CA ALA A 56 -20.46 6.74 -30.03
C ALA A 56 -21.49 6.10 -30.99
N LEU A 57 -21.92 4.86 -30.74
CA LEU A 57 -22.91 4.19 -31.59
C LEU A 57 -24.29 4.90 -31.56
N PRO A 58 -24.89 5.21 -30.40
CA PRO A 58 -26.12 6.00 -30.29
C PRO A 58 -26.03 7.37 -30.97
N LEU A 59 -24.95 8.12 -30.73
CA LEU A 59 -24.73 9.43 -31.36
C LEU A 59 -24.65 9.36 -32.89
N GLY A 60 -24.29 8.19 -33.41
CA GLY A 60 -24.19 7.94 -34.83
C GLY A 60 -25.50 7.55 -35.52
N GLY A 61 -26.59 7.23 -34.81
CA GLY A 61 -27.75 6.49 -35.34
C GLY A 61 -28.23 6.93 -36.73
N ASP A 62 -28.51 8.23 -36.88
CA ASP A 62 -29.14 8.80 -38.08
C ASP A 62 -28.15 9.45 -39.07
N LEU A 63 -26.85 9.26 -38.84
CA LEU A 63 -25.82 9.83 -39.71
C LEU A 63 -25.52 8.92 -40.90
N ASP A 64 -25.41 9.52 -42.08
CA ASP A 64 -25.00 8.80 -43.28
C ASP A 64 -23.48 8.57 -43.26
N LYS A 65 -23.10 7.39 -42.78
CA LYS A 65 -21.72 7.00 -42.45
C LYS A 65 -21.15 6.01 -43.47
N PRO A 66 -19.83 6.07 -43.78
CA PRO A 66 -19.17 5.07 -44.60
C PRO A 66 -19.22 3.68 -43.94
N ARG A 67 -19.16 2.61 -44.75
CA ARG A 67 -19.30 1.22 -44.28
C ARG A 67 -18.33 0.87 -43.16
N LEU A 68 -17.07 1.30 -43.26
CA LEU A 68 -16.03 1.06 -42.26
C LEU A 68 -16.40 1.67 -40.89
N LEU A 69 -16.84 2.93 -40.86
CA LEU A 69 -17.25 3.60 -39.62
C LEU A 69 -18.50 2.95 -39.01
N LYS A 70 -19.46 2.52 -39.83
CA LYS A 70 -20.64 1.77 -39.35
C LYS A 70 -20.24 0.44 -38.70
N TRP A 71 -19.27 -0.25 -39.27
CA TRP A 71 -18.78 -1.53 -38.75
C TRP A 71 -17.98 -1.34 -37.46
N TRP A 72 -17.05 -0.38 -37.42
CA TRP A 72 -16.27 -0.04 -36.24
C TRP A 72 -17.15 0.26 -35.02
N LEU A 73 -18.12 1.17 -35.17
CA LEU A 73 -19.03 1.56 -34.08
C LEU A 73 -19.81 0.37 -33.50
N ARG A 74 -20.17 -0.61 -34.33
CA ARG A 74 -20.89 -1.82 -33.85
C ARG A 74 -19.97 -2.75 -33.07
N VAL A 75 -18.76 -2.98 -33.58
CA VAL A 75 -17.76 -3.83 -32.93
C VAL A 75 -17.36 -3.23 -31.59
N ASP A 76 -17.04 -1.94 -31.59
CA ASP A 76 -16.60 -1.21 -30.41
C ASP A 76 -17.67 -1.16 -29.32
N PHE A 77 -18.92 -0.83 -29.68
CA PHE A 77 -20.04 -0.87 -28.74
C PHE A 77 -20.25 -2.29 -28.16
N THR A 78 -20.21 -3.32 -29.00
CA THR A 78 -20.40 -4.71 -28.55
C THR A 78 -19.31 -5.12 -27.57
N PHE A 79 -18.05 -4.81 -27.88
CA PHE A 79 -16.91 -5.09 -27.00
C PHE A 79 -17.03 -4.35 -25.67
N THR A 80 -17.39 -3.07 -25.72
CA THR A 80 -17.59 -2.23 -24.55
C THR A 80 -18.69 -2.80 -23.65
N VAL A 81 -19.83 -3.22 -24.21
CA VAL A 81 -20.92 -3.84 -23.45
C VAL A 81 -20.50 -5.18 -22.82
N ILE A 82 -19.75 -6.02 -23.54
CA ILE A 82 -19.22 -7.29 -23.00
C ILE A 82 -18.31 -7.02 -21.79
N LEU A 83 -17.45 -6.01 -21.89
CA LEU A 83 -16.52 -5.63 -20.82
C LEU A 83 -17.16 -4.82 -19.69
N MET A 84 -18.39 -4.34 -19.86
CA MET A 84 -19.05 -3.48 -18.87
C MET A 84 -19.19 -4.14 -17.50
N LEU A 85 -19.63 -5.40 -17.45
CA LEU A 85 -19.77 -6.14 -16.20
C LEU A 85 -18.43 -6.35 -15.48
N PRO A 86 -17.37 -6.87 -16.14
CA PRO A 86 -16.04 -6.93 -15.57
C PRO A 86 -15.54 -5.57 -15.08
N VAL A 87 -15.64 -4.53 -15.91
CA VAL A 87 -15.14 -3.19 -15.57
C VAL A 87 -15.86 -2.61 -14.37
N LEU A 88 -17.20 -2.72 -14.30
CA LEU A 88 -17.98 -2.26 -13.15
C LEU A 88 -17.64 -3.05 -11.88
N TYR A 89 -17.39 -4.35 -12.00
CA TYR A 89 -17.01 -5.19 -10.86
C TYR A 89 -15.62 -4.83 -10.33
N PHE A 90 -14.65 -4.57 -11.20
CA PHE A 90 -13.30 -4.19 -10.80
C PHE A 90 -13.10 -2.68 -10.59
N PHE A 91 -14.13 -1.86 -10.84
CA PHE A 91 -14.03 -0.40 -10.83
C PHE A 91 -13.49 0.17 -9.52
N SER A 92 -13.94 -0.36 -8.37
CA SER A 92 -13.46 0.09 -7.05
C SER A 92 -11.99 -0.23 -6.80
N ALA A 93 -11.44 -1.21 -7.51
CA ALA A 93 -10.04 -1.62 -7.37
C ALA A 93 -9.08 -0.74 -8.16
N PHE A 94 -9.57 -0.07 -9.21
CA PHE A 94 -8.75 0.76 -10.10
C PHE A 94 -8.56 2.19 -9.59
N ILE A 95 -9.46 2.70 -8.76
CA ILE A 95 -9.37 4.07 -8.24
C ILE A 95 -8.99 4.02 -6.77
N PRO A 96 -7.76 4.41 -6.40
CA PRO A 96 -7.37 4.48 -5.00
C PRO A 96 -8.21 5.55 -4.29
N ALA A 97 -8.82 5.17 -3.18
CA ALA A 97 -9.60 6.08 -2.36
C ALA A 97 -8.69 6.73 -1.33
N THR A 98 -8.61 8.06 -1.37
CA THR A 98 -7.81 8.84 -0.43
C THR A 98 -8.50 8.87 0.93
N ILE A 99 -7.78 8.46 1.97
CA ILE A 99 -8.23 8.51 3.36
C ILE A 99 -7.89 9.88 3.93
N ALA A 100 -6.64 10.28 3.74
CA ALA A 100 -6.14 11.56 4.20
C ALA A 100 -5.01 12.06 3.31
N GLU A 101 -4.91 13.38 3.22
CA GLU A 101 -3.91 14.06 2.41
C GLU A 101 -3.27 15.19 3.21
N ASN A 102 -1.94 15.16 3.30
CA ASN A 102 -1.11 16.25 3.80
C ASN A 102 -0.31 16.83 2.63
N ASP A 103 0.41 17.94 2.77
CA ASP A 103 1.13 18.62 1.70
C ASP A 103 2.08 17.70 0.93
N GLU A 104 2.84 16.84 1.62
CA GLU A 104 3.85 15.96 1.02
C GLU A 104 3.41 14.49 0.88
N TYR A 105 2.42 14.05 1.66
CA TYR A 105 2.06 12.63 1.81
C TYR A 105 0.57 12.38 1.59
N ILE A 106 0.24 11.21 1.07
CA ILE A 106 -1.12 10.72 0.87
C ILE A 106 -1.24 9.38 1.58
N ILE A 107 -2.29 9.22 2.37
CA ILE A 107 -2.71 7.91 2.85
C ILE A 107 -3.92 7.51 2.02
N TYR A 108 -3.79 6.40 1.30
CA TYR A 108 -4.84 5.89 0.43
C TYR A 108 -5.10 4.42 0.72
N HIS A 109 -6.23 3.92 0.23
CA HIS A 109 -6.50 2.49 0.20
C HIS A 109 -6.92 2.06 -1.19
N SER A 110 -6.59 0.83 -1.55
CA SER A 110 -7.09 0.17 -2.75
C SER A 110 -8.17 -0.83 -2.36
N ASP A 111 -9.38 -0.66 -2.90
CA ASP A 111 -10.52 -1.54 -2.62
C ASP A 111 -10.68 -2.61 -3.71
N GLY A 112 -10.12 -3.80 -3.50
CA GLY A 112 -10.53 -4.98 -4.27
C GLY A 112 -11.78 -5.62 -3.69
N ILE A 113 -12.72 -6.11 -4.52
CA ILE A 113 -13.84 -6.94 -4.03
C ILE A 113 -13.32 -8.28 -3.47
N VAL A 114 -12.20 -8.78 -4.02
CA VAL A 114 -11.56 -10.05 -3.63
C VAL A 114 -10.21 -9.84 -2.92
N ALA A 115 -9.57 -8.68 -3.10
CA ALA A 115 -8.25 -8.42 -2.55
C ALA A 115 -8.33 -7.78 -1.15
N ASN A 116 -7.37 -8.15 -0.31
CA ASN A 116 -7.23 -7.66 1.04
C ASN A 116 -7.24 -6.12 1.03
N ARG A 117 -8.15 -5.53 1.79
CA ARG A 117 -8.25 -4.08 1.94
C ARG A 117 -6.97 -3.66 2.66
N SER A 118 -6.08 -2.96 1.98
CA SER A 118 -4.83 -2.46 2.57
C SER A 118 -4.77 -0.95 2.44
N ALA A 119 -4.38 -0.29 3.53
CA ALA A 119 -4.00 1.12 3.50
C ALA A 119 -2.52 1.24 3.12
N TYR A 120 -2.16 2.36 2.51
CA TYR A 120 -0.83 2.65 2.04
C TYR A 120 -0.46 4.09 2.37
N LEU A 121 0.79 4.31 2.77
CA LEU A 121 1.40 5.63 2.82
C LEU A 121 2.17 5.86 1.53
N ALA A 122 1.87 6.96 0.84
CA ALA A 122 2.54 7.40 -0.37
C ALA A 122 3.14 8.80 -0.20
N ARG A 123 4.25 9.07 -0.87
CA ARG A 123 4.79 10.41 -1.07
C ARG A 123 4.29 10.98 -2.39
N LYS A 124 3.91 12.25 -2.40
CA LYS A 124 3.53 12.96 -3.63
C LYS A 124 4.76 13.26 -4.47
N SER A 125 4.66 12.98 -5.77
CA SER A 125 5.67 13.32 -6.77
C SER A 125 4.99 13.83 -8.03
N GLY A 126 4.53 15.09 -8.00
CA GLY A 126 3.78 15.70 -9.10
C GLY A 126 2.47 14.97 -9.37
N LEU A 127 2.35 14.37 -10.57
CA LEU A 127 1.21 13.55 -11.00
C LEU A 127 1.25 12.11 -10.49
N LEU A 128 2.40 11.68 -9.94
CA LEU A 128 2.60 10.36 -9.40
C LEU A 128 2.55 10.41 -7.87
N MET A 129 2.27 9.26 -7.29
CA MET A 129 2.52 8.98 -5.89
C MET A 129 3.40 7.74 -5.78
N GLU A 130 4.32 7.75 -4.84
CA GLU A 130 5.25 6.67 -4.58
C GLU A 130 4.91 6.03 -3.24
N THR A 131 4.52 4.77 -3.25
CA THR A 131 4.19 4.00 -2.05
C THR A 131 5.45 3.77 -1.24
N ILE A 132 5.50 4.35 -0.05
CA ILE A 132 6.61 4.24 0.90
C ILE A 132 6.38 3.06 1.84
N TYR A 133 5.13 2.87 2.25
CA TYR A 133 4.81 1.90 3.28
C TYR A 133 3.44 1.26 3.06
N ASP A 134 3.40 -0.06 3.12
CA ASP A 134 2.18 -0.85 3.15
C ASP A 134 1.75 -1.03 4.61
N LEU A 135 0.55 -0.57 4.94
CA LEU A 135 0.00 -0.72 6.27
C LEU A 135 -0.64 -2.11 6.46
N SER A 136 -0.96 -2.87 5.41
CA SER A 136 -1.60 -4.20 5.42
C SER A 136 -1.33 -5.01 6.69
N PRO A 137 -2.38 -5.53 7.39
CA PRO A 137 -3.74 -5.81 6.90
C PRO A 137 -4.81 -4.81 7.36
N TYR A 138 -4.55 -3.48 7.34
CA TYR A 138 -5.62 -2.52 7.65
C TYR A 138 -6.69 -2.53 6.57
N GLU A 139 -7.93 -2.81 6.97
CA GLU A 139 -9.08 -2.39 6.19
C GLU A 139 -9.06 -0.85 6.01
N GLY A 140 -8.59 -0.39 4.85
CA GLY A 140 -8.33 1.03 4.59
C GLY A 140 -9.51 1.96 4.86
N ARG A 141 -10.74 1.47 4.71
CA ARG A 141 -11.98 2.20 5.03
C ARG A 141 -12.14 2.57 6.51
N ARG A 142 -11.37 1.98 7.42
CA ARG A 142 -11.55 2.18 8.86
C ARG A 142 -10.51 3.12 9.46
N LEU A 143 -9.42 3.45 8.77
CA LEU A 143 -8.37 4.31 9.33
C LEU A 143 -8.88 5.75 9.39
N LYS A 144 -8.76 6.39 10.55
CA LYS A 144 -9.16 7.79 10.77
C LYS A 144 -7.93 8.68 10.97
N ASP A 145 -8.10 9.97 10.74
CA ASP A 145 -7.06 10.99 10.96
C ASP A 145 -6.52 11.00 12.40
N SER A 146 -7.30 10.52 13.38
CA SER A 146 -6.87 10.38 14.77
C SER A 146 -5.92 9.20 15.02
N ASP A 147 -5.89 8.21 14.12
CA ASP A 147 -5.23 6.92 14.36
C ASP A 147 -3.74 6.97 13.99
N TYR A 148 -3.29 8.04 13.33
CA TYR A 148 -1.93 8.19 12.86
C TYR A 148 -1.43 9.63 13.02
N ARG A 149 -0.11 9.79 12.97
CA ARG A 149 0.57 11.07 12.95
C ARG A 149 1.76 11.02 11.99
N ILE A 150 1.90 12.07 11.20
CA ILE A 150 3.07 12.30 10.35
C ILE A 150 3.81 13.52 10.92
N ASP A 151 5.01 13.29 11.45
CA ASP A 151 5.88 14.35 11.96
C ASP A 151 7.00 14.59 10.94
N ASN A 152 6.79 15.60 10.09
CA ASN A 152 7.72 15.98 9.01
C ASN A 152 9.03 16.59 9.53
N GLU A 153 9.03 17.15 10.74
CA GLU A 153 10.23 17.73 11.36
C GLU A 153 11.18 16.62 11.79
N ARG A 154 10.63 15.58 12.41
CA ARG A 154 11.37 14.42 12.91
C ARG A 154 11.51 13.30 11.88
N GLY A 155 10.75 13.37 10.78
CA GLY A 155 10.81 12.41 9.68
C GLY A 155 10.19 11.06 10.03
N VAL A 156 9.18 11.03 10.89
CA VAL A 156 8.53 9.80 11.38
C VAL A 156 7.04 9.77 11.04
N PHE A 157 6.58 8.59 10.63
CA PHE A 157 5.16 8.24 10.56
C PHE A 157 4.88 7.16 11.59
N TYR A 158 3.90 7.41 12.44
CA TYR A 158 3.53 6.48 13.49
C TYR A 158 2.03 6.49 13.73
N GLY A 159 1.55 5.40 14.30
CA GLY A 159 0.15 5.26 14.65
C GLY A 159 -0.08 3.98 15.44
N SER A 160 -1.23 3.93 16.07
CA SER A 160 -1.70 2.76 16.80
C SER A 160 -3.19 2.69 16.60
N LYS A 161 -3.67 1.54 16.13
CA LYS A 161 -5.10 1.32 15.98
C LYS A 161 -5.51 0.05 16.67
N ILE A 162 -6.40 0.21 17.63
CA ILE A 162 -7.00 -0.88 18.39
C ILE A 162 -8.32 -1.24 17.72
N TYR A 163 -8.44 -2.49 17.28
CA TYR A 163 -9.70 -3.02 16.80
C TYR A 163 -10.39 -3.79 17.92
N ASN A 164 -11.67 -3.48 18.17
CA ASN A 164 -12.47 -4.16 19.20
C ASN A 164 -12.88 -5.60 18.83
N ILE A 165 -12.42 -6.16 17.70
CA ILE A 165 -12.82 -7.48 17.22
C ILE A 165 -11.58 -8.36 17.11
N ARG A 166 -11.55 -9.47 17.87
CA ARG A 166 -10.46 -10.48 17.97
C ARG A 166 -9.95 -11.07 16.65
N GLN A 167 -10.57 -10.75 15.50
CA GLN A 167 -10.17 -11.26 14.18
C GLN A 167 -9.41 -10.25 13.32
N ASN A 168 -9.34 -8.98 13.73
CA ASN A 168 -8.63 -7.92 13.00
C ASN A 168 -7.60 -7.26 13.93
N GLY A 169 -6.59 -7.99 14.41
CA GLY A 169 -5.65 -7.60 15.48
C GLY A 169 -5.23 -6.12 15.49
N SER A 170 -4.99 -5.57 16.69
CA SER A 170 -4.49 -4.20 16.83
C SER A 170 -3.14 -4.05 16.13
N ARG A 171 -2.89 -2.91 15.49
CA ARG A 171 -1.59 -2.68 14.86
C ARG A 171 -1.00 -1.33 15.18
N THR A 172 0.27 -1.38 15.56
CA THR A 172 1.09 -0.22 15.92
C THR A 172 2.29 -0.15 15.00
N TRP A 173 2.65 1.06 14.56
CA TRP A 173 3.80 1.25 13.70
C TRP A 173 4.58 2.51 14.02
N VAL A 174 5.89 2.45 13.80
CA VAL A 174 6.79 3.60 13.79
C VAL A 174 7.80 3.39 12.67
N VAL A 175 7.68 4.21 11.62
CA VAL A 175 8.46 4.05 10.39
C VAL A 175 9.02 5.40 9.89
N PRO A 176 10.18 5.41 9.22
CA PRO A 176 10.74 6.63 8.66
C PRO A 176 9.95 7.08 7.42
N VAL A 177 9.59 8.36 7.38
CA VAL A 177 9.18 9.04 6.13
C VAL A 177 10.33 9.79 5.48
N HIS A 178 11.35 10.12 6.27
CA HIS A 178 12.60 10.70 5.79
C HIS A 178 13.78 10.16 6.61
N TYR A 179 14.49 9.18 6.05
CA TYR A 179 15.61 8.48 6.70
C TYR A 179 16.63 9.40 7.39
N GLY A 180 17.08 10.47 6.73
CA GLY A 180 18.04 11.42 7.33
C GLY A 180 17.53 12.15 8.58
N LYS A 181 16.30 12.69 8.54
CA LYS A 181 15.66 13.34 9.70
C LYS A 181 15.35 12.32 10.80
N TYR A 182 14.89 11.13 10.41
CA TYR A 182 14.59 10.04 11.34
C TYR A 182 15.83 9.62 12.15
N ALA A 183 16.95 9.38 11.47
CA ALA A 183 18.22 9.05 12.11
C ALA A 183 18.77 10.21 12.97
N LYS A 184 18.63 11.45 12.50
CA LYS A 184 19.06 12.64 13.26
C LYS A 184 18.28 12.80 14.58
N ASN A 185 17.01 12.41 14.60
CA ASN A 185 16.13 12.50 15.78
C ASN A 185 16.00 11.18 16.53
N LYS A 186 17.04 10.33 16.51
CA LYS A 186 16.99 8.97 17.08
C LYS A 186 16.52 8.89 18.53
N GLU A 187 16.90 9.84 19.39
CA GLU A 187 16.51 9.85 20.80
C GLU A 187 14.99 9.96 20.97
N TYR A 188 14.36 10.86 20.20
CA TYR A 188 12.92 11.00 20.17
C TYR A 188 12.25 9.73 19.62
N VAL A 189 12.80 9.17 18.54
CA VAL A 189 12.24 7.96 17.90
C VAL A 189 12.31 6.77 18.85
N TYR A 190 13.43 6.54 19.54
CA TYR A 190 13.53 5.48 20.55
C TYR A 190 12.50 5.67 21.67
N HIS A 191 12.40 6.89 22.22
CA HIS A 191 11.40 7.19 23.23
C HIS A 191 9.97 6.95 22.72
N LEU A 192 9.67 7.31 21.47
CA LEU A 192 8.37 7.07 20.85
C LEU A 192 8.07 5.57 20.70
N ILE A 193 9.04 4.79 20.22
CA ILE A 193 8.93 3.34 20.08
C ILE A 193 8.67 2.70 21.44
N ASP A 194 9.48 3.02 22.44
CA ASP A 194 9.35 2.46 23.78
C ASP A 194 8.03 2.89 24.42
N SER A 195 7.64 4.16 24.30
CA SER A 195 6.35 4.65 24.81
C SER A 195 5.17 3.93 24.18
N LEU A 196 5.15 3.75 22.86
CA LEU A 196 4.08 3.04 22.17
C LEU A 196 4.06 1.54 22.53
N TYR A 197 5.24 0.93 22.66
CA TYR A 197 5.38 -0.45 23.09
C TYR A 197 4.86 -0.65 24.51
N PHE A 198 5.34 0.10 25.50
CA PHE A 198 4.90 -0.06 26.89
C PHE A 198 3.44 0.31 27.14
N THR A 199 2.87 1.21 26.32
CA THR A 199 1.43 1.53 26.41
C THR A 199 0.54 0.39 25.91
N HIS A 200 1.04 -0.45 24.99
CA HIS A 200 0.25 -1.49 24.33
C HIS A 200 0.91 -2.89 24.35
N GLY A 201 1.89 -3.13 25.23
CA GLY A 201 2.83 -4.24 25.12
C GLY A 201 2.15 -5.61 25.09
N GLU A 202 1.22 -5.84 26.03
CA GLU A 202 0.44 -7.09 26.11
C GLU A 202 -0.37 -7.38 24.82
N TRP A 203 -0.75 -6.33 24.07
CA TRP A 203 -1.47 -6.45 22.81
C TRP A 203 -0.50 -6.66 21.65
N ILE A 204 0.60 -5.91 21.61
CA ILE A 204 1.62 -6.01 20.56
C ILE A 204 2.20 -7.42 20.49
N ASP A 205 2.41 -8.06 21.65
CA ASP A 205 2.93 -9.42 21.71
C ASP A 205 1.94 -10.46 21.14
N ASN A 206 0.65 -10.15 21.12
CA ASN A 206 -0.42 -11.04 20.64
C ASN A 206 -1.01 -10.64 19.27
N ASP A 207 -0.80 -9.41 18.84
CA ASP A 207 -1.31 -8.84 17.58
C ASP A 207 -0.15 -8.55 16.61
N GLU A 208 -0.21 -7.42 15.89
CA GLU A 208 0.77 -7.04 14.89
C GLU A 208 1.42 -5.69 15.23
N ALA A 209 2.72 -5.56 15.07
CA ALA A 209 3.36 -4.25 15.14
C ALA A 209 4.60 -4.19 14.25
N THR A 210 4.92 -3.01 13.73
CA THR A 210 6.14 -2.82 12.93
C THR A 210 6.90 -1.59 13.41
N PHE A 211 8.13 -1.80 13.87
CA PHE A 211 9.02 -0.74 14.32
C PHE A 211 10.29 -0.76 13.48
N ILE A 212 10.73 0.41 13.01
CA ILE A 212 12.00 0.56 12.31
C ILE A 212 12.95 1.37 13.19
N LEU A 213 14.09 0.78 13.55
CA LEU A 213 15.04 1.43 14.45
C LEU A 213 15.83 2.55 13.75
N PRO A 214 16.06 3.70 14.40
CA PRO A 214 16.58 4.91 13.72
C PRO A 214 18.05 4.86 13.33
N GLU A 215 18.88 4.01 13.94
CA GLU A 215 20.33 3.98 13.68
C GLU A 215 20.71 3.09 12.49
N CYS A 216 20.08 1.92 12.39
CA CYS A 216 20.41 0.88 11.41
C CYS A 216 19.26 0.61 10.43
N PHE A 217 18.09 1.23 10.64
CA PHE A 217 16.86 0.94 9.88
C PHE A 217 16.45 -0.54 9.92
N THR A 218 16.90 -1.29 10.94
CA THR A 218 16.42 -2.65 11.20
C THR A 218 14.92 -2.60 11.43
N ARG A 219 14.19 -3.41 10.67
CA ARG A 219 12.76 -3.62 10.83
C ARG A 219 12.49 -4.72 11.83
N ILE A 220 11.63 -4.46 12.79
CA ILE A 220 11.17 -5.41 13.79
C ILE A 220 9.65 -5.53 13.66
N ASP A 221 9.18 -6.70 13.22
CA ASP A 221 7.77 -7.02 13.13
C ASP A 221 7.37 -7.96 14.27
N TYR A 222 6.31 -7.60 15.00
CA TYR A 222 5.63 -8.47 15.95
C TYR A 222 4.41 -9.05 15.24
N THR A 223 4.19 -10.35 15.34
CA THR A 223 3.06 -11.04 14.70
C THR A 223 2.67 -12.28 15.49
N HIS A 224 1.56 -12.21 16.21
CA HIS A 224 0.94 -13.35 16.90
C HIS A 224 1.95 -14.16 17.75
N GLY A 225 2.66 -13.49 18.67
CA GLY A 225 3.66 -14.15 19.52
C GLY A 225 4.97 -14.49 18.81
N ASN A 226 5.23 -13.92 17.63
CA ASN A 226 6.52 -14.03 16.94
C ASN A 226 7.13 -12.65 16.75
N VAL A 227 8.45 -12.57 16.81
CA VAL A 227 9.21 -11.36 16.50
C VAL A 227 10.14 -11.63 15.33
N LEU A 228 9.98 -10.90 14.23
CA LEU A 228 10.82 -10.98 13.06
C LEU A 228 11.71 -9.75 12.97
N LEU A 229 13.02 -9.95 12.97
CA LEU A 229 14.02 -8.96 12.61
C LEU A 229 14.39 -9.10 11.14
N THR A 230 14.34 -7.98 10.42
CA THR A 230 14.78 -7.88 9.02
C THR A 230 15.72 -6.70 8.85
N ASP A 231 16.96 -7.01 8.49
CA ASP A 231 18.05 -6.09 8.13
C ASP A 231 19.04 -6.85 7.21
N SER A 232 20.35 -6.61 7.33
CA SER A 232 21.44 -7.48 6.86
C SER A 232 21.33 -8.94 7.35
N ILE A 233 20.52 -9.17 8.37
CA ILE A 233 20.25 -10.46 9.00
C ILE A 233 18.73 -10.63 9.10
N SER A 234 18.25 -11.82 8.75
CA SER A 234 16.86 -12.22 8.95
C SER A 234 16.80 -13.20 10.11
N CYS A 235 16.08 -12.84 11.17
CA CYS A 235 15.98 -13.63 12.39
C CYS A 235 14.55 -13.62 12.92
N LYS A 236 14.05 -14.76 13.38
CA LYS A 236 12.74 -14.92 13.99
C LYS A 236 12.88 -15.45 15.41
N ILE A 237 12.15 -14.85 16.34
CA ILE A 237 11.97 -15.33 17.72
C ILE A 237 10.54 -15.85 17.82
N GLU A 238 10.38 -17.13 18.16
CA GLU A 238 9.08 -17.79 18.29
C GLU A 238 8.82 -18.12 19.76
N TYR A 239 7.75 -17.55 20.33
CA TYR A 239 7.31 -17.80 21.71
C TYR A 239 6.23 -18.92 21.79
N GLY A 240 5.94 -19.60 20.68
CA GLY A 240 4.81 -20.53 20.58
C GLY A 240 4.97 -21.89 21.27
N GLN A 241 6.12 -22.19 21.87
CA GLN A 241 6.35 -23.47 22.56
C GLN A 241 6.21 -23.28 24.08
N PRO A 242 5.53 -24.20 24.80
CA PRO A 242 5.22 -24.02 26.23
C PRO A 242 6.45 -23.77 27.10
N ASP A 243 7.56 -24.45 26.84
CA ASP A 243 8.75 -24.46 27.71
C ASP A 243 9.99 -23.83 27.05
N SER A 244 9.87 -23.39 25.79
CA SER A 244 11.02 -22.90 25.02
C SER A 244 10.70 -21.75 24.08
N VAL A 245 11.71 -20.91 23.88
CA VAL A 245 11.73 -19.87 22.86
C VAL A 245 12.77 -20.26 21.82
N SER A 246 12.34 -20.30 20.56
CA SER A 246 13.22 -20.60 19.44
C SER A 246 13.69 -19.31 18.77
N VAL A 247 15.00 -19.13 18.67
CA VAL A 247 15.63 -18.05 17.91
C VAL A 247 16.22 -18.64 16.64
N ILE A 248 15.59 -18.36 15.51
CA ILE A 248 15.94 -18.89 14.19
C ILE A 248 16.61 -17.78 13.40
N PHE A 249 17.85 -17.98 12.99
CA PHE A 249 18.55 -17.15 12.02
C PHE A 249 18.38 -17.79 10.64
N TYR A 250 17.91 -17.02 9.66
CA TYR A 250 17.79 -17.46 8.26
C TYR A 250 18.95 -16.98 7.39
N HIS A 251 19.51 -15.81 7.70
CA HIS A 251 20.61 -15.19 6.96
C HIS A 251 21.65 -14.61 7.94
N PRO A 252 22.97 -14.69 7.66
CA PRO A 252 23.63 -15.28 6.48
C PRO A 252 23.73 -16.80 6.49
N GLN A 253 23.49 -17.44 7.64
CA GLN A 253 23.50 -18.89 7.78
C GLN A 253 22.30 -19.32 8.61
N TRP A 254 21.73 -20.48 8.25
CA TRP A 254 20.66 -21.06 9.01
C TRP A 254 21.18 -21.57 10.37
N LYS A 255 20.59 -21.09 11.47
CA LYS A 255 20.93 -21.52 12.83
C LYS A 255 19.73 -21.37 13.74
N GLU A 256 19.38 -22.42 14.48
CA GLU A 256 18.35 -22.37 15.52
C GLU A 256 19.01 -22.46 16.90
N ILE A 257 18.63 -21.56 17.80
CA ILE A 257 19.01 -21.59 19.22
C ILE A 257 17.72 -21.73 20.03
N ARG A 258 17.65 -22.76 20.86
CA ARG A 258 16.53 -22.96 21.78
C ARG A 258 16.93 -22.51 23.17
N LEU A 259 16.10 -21.69 23.77
CA LEU A 259 16.26 -21.16 25.12
C LEU A 259 15.05 -21.52 25.95
N HIS A 260 15.22 -21.63 27.26
CA HIS A 260 14.10 -21.82 28.19
C HIS A 260 13.23 -20.55 28.19
N ASN A 261 11.90 -20.70 28.27
CA ASN A 261 10.96 -19.57 28.24
C ASN A 261 11.27 -18.49 29.30
N ASP A 262 11.62 -18.90 30.52
CA ASP A 262 11.99 -18.01 31.63
C ASP A 262 13.25 -17.17 31.35
N SER A 263 14.06 -17.58 30.37
CA SER A 263 15.30 -16.87 30.01
C SER A 263 15.07 -15.71 29.04
N VAL A 264 13.91 -15.65 28.38
CA VAL A 264 13.63 -14.68 27.31
C VAL A 264 12.25 -14.07 27.53
N PRO A 265 12.15 -12.92 28.24
CA PRO A 265 10.88 -12.23 28.38
C PRO A 265 10.43 -11.64 27.04
N HIS A 266 9.17 -11.22 26.97
CA HIS A 266 8.74 -10.32 25.91
C HIS A 266 9.57 -9.04 25.95
N MET A 267 10.07 -8.64 24.78
CA MET A 267 11.06 -7.59 24.64
C MET A 267 10.53 -6.49 23.73
N SER A 268 10.72 -5.24 24.16
CA SER A 268 10.59 -4.05 23.32
C SER A 268 11.55 -4.11 22.12
N PRO A 269 11.30 -3.35 21.03
CA PRO A 269 12.13 -3.39 19.83
C PRO A 269 13.63 -3.13 20.13
N THR A 270 13.91 -2.20 21.04
CA THR A 270 15.26 -1.87 21.50
C THR A 270 15.91 -3.06 22.22
N GLN A 271 15.17 -3.74 23.10
CA GLN A 271 15.65 -4.92 23.83
C GLN A 271 15.90 -6.10 22.88
N VAL A 272 15.03 -6.32 21.89
CA VAL A 272 15.23 -7.37 20.88
C VAL A 272 16.54 -7.12 20.10
N GLN A 273 16.79 -5.89 19.68
CA GLN A 273 18.05 -5.55 18.99
C GLN A 273 19.28 -5.85 19.85
N GLN A 274 19.24 -5.47 21.13
CA GLN A 274 20.33 -5.74 22.07
C GLN A 274 20.53 -7.24 22.29
N PHE A 275 19.47 -7.99 22.49
CA PHE A 275 19.49 -9.44 22.69
C PHE A 275 20.12 -10.18 21.49
N ILE A 276 19.66 -9.87 20.28
CA ILE A 276 20.21 -10.45 19.06
C ILE A 276 21.68 -10.05 18.85
N SER A 277 22.08 -8.84 19.24
CA SER A 277 23.47 -8.40 19.16
C SER A 277 24.38 -9.15 20.14
N GLN A 278 23.88 -9.43 21.36
CA GLN A 278 24.59 -10.25 22.35
C GLN A 278 24.75 -11.70 21.87
N LEU A 279 23.71 -12.30 21.29
CA LEU A 279 23.78 -13.66 20.75
C LEU A 279 24.79 -13.81 19.59
N LYS A 280 25.08 -12.72 18.87
CA LYS A 280 26.11 -12.68 17.83
C LYS A 280 27.54 -12.51 18.37
N GLY A 281 27.71 -12.38 19.69
CA GLY A 281 29.02 -12.18 20.33
C GLY A 281 29.46 -10.71 20.41
N GLY A 282 28.53 -9.75 20.34
CA GLY A 282 28.83 -8.34 20.58
C GLY A 282 29.31 -8.11 22.01
N LYS A 283 30.58 -7.77 22.19
CA LYS A 283 31.10 -7.24 23.47
C LYS A 283 30.47 -5.86 23.72
N ARG A 284 30.03 -5.64 24.97
CA ARG A 284 29.60 -4.33 25.48
C ARG A 284 30.61 -3.24 25.21
#